data_AF-A0A9Q0IMJ3-F1
#
_entry.id   AF-A0A9Q0IMJ3-F1
#
_cell.length_a   1.000
_cell.length_b   1.000
_cell.length_c   1.000
_cell.angle_alpha   90.00
_cell.angle_beta   90.00
_cell.angle_gamma   90.00
#
_symmetry.space_group_name_H-M   'P 1'
#
loop_
_entity.id
_entity.type
_entity.pdbx_description
1 polymer ?
#
loop_
_entity_poly.entity_id
_entity_poly.type
_entity_poly.pdbx_seq_one_letter_code
_entity_poly.pdbx_strand_id
1 'polypeptide(L)'
;MFTCHHTVCGNNYYVRTAKVNTYWCAIDRQAPDNSGYLFGGIYGPSLLNPITKTKSCPLYFFPVKFLSDGLMICVSNDYEMATAYAVPFGGFFSCESSNQMAGNQRRCPAQFSQHLVAISDGCEVLYCVQSGLFTDGQLLPIQLPPFTLPPMISTMGTMSTVVVMSEGGRSWVRVGQSKTWTLVKPEDVKDVVRQLHLDPGEMTAGSIAGLSFGIIGLLVLLAVGGMLLVRRKRAMRREMAELLVELLPERL
;
A
#
# COMPACT_ATOMS: atom_id res chain seq x y z
N MET A 1 -13.03 0.53 -40.46
CA MET A 1 -13.78 -0.44 -39.64
C MET A 1 -12.76 -1.17 -38.79
N PHE A 2 -12.64 -0.84 -37.50
CA PHE A 2 -11.62 -1.44 -36.62
C PHE A 2 -12.23 -2.66 -35.92
N THR A 3 -11.81 -3.85 -36.33
CA THR A 3 -12.16 -5.12 -35.68
C THR A 3 -11.12 -5.43 -34.61
N CYS A 4 -11.56 -5.43 -33.34
CA CYS A 4 -10.71 -5.80 -32.21
C CYS A 4 -10.48 -7.32 -32.22
N HIS A 5 -9.24 -7.77 -32.43
CA HIS A 5 -8.93 -9.19 -32.69
C HIS A 5 -8.43 -9.97 -31.46
N HIS A 6 -8.21 -9.30 -30.32
CA HIS A 6 -7.71 -9.93 -29.10
C HIS A 6 -8.49 -9.48 -27.87
N THR A 7 -9.10 -10.44 -27.18
CA THR A 7 -9.68 -10.22 -25.86
C THR A 7 -8.58 -10.42 -24.82
N VAL A 8 -8.04 -9.32 -24.29
CA VAL A 8 -7.05 -9.36 -23.20
C VAL A 8 -7.78 -9.26 -21.87
N CYS A 9 -7.81 -10.36 -21.11
CA CYS A 9 -8.32 -10.38 -19.74
C CYS A 9 -7.19 -10.08 -18.76
N GLY A 10 -7.48 -9.26 -17.74
CA GLY A 10 -6.52 -8.96 -16.67
C GLY A 10 -7.21 -8.77 -15.33
N ASN A 11 -6.54 -9.19 -14.26
CA ASN A 11 -6.98 -8.94 -12.90
C ASN A 11 -6.48 -7.57 -12.45
N ASN A 12 -7.39 -6.76 -11.91
CA ASN A 12 -7.06 -5.47 -11.32
C ASN A 12 -7.39 -5.51 -9.83
N TYR A 13 -6.40 -5.22 -9.00
CA TYR A 13 -6.53 -5.16 -7.55
C TYR A 13 -6.62 -3.71 -7.12
N TYR A 14 -7.71 -3.36 -6.45
CA TYR A 14 -7.96 -1.99 -5.98
C TYR A 14 -7.90 -1.93 -4.46
N VAL A 15 -7.18 -0.96 -3.92
CA VAL A 15 -7.26 -0.60 -2.51
C VAL A 15 -8.44 0.35 -2.32
N ARG A 16 -9.31 0.06 -1.35
CA ARG A 16 -10.42 0.93 -0.96
C ARG A 16 -10.12 1.53 0.40
N THR A 17 -10.29 2.84 0.53
CA THR A 17 -10.03 3.57 1.77
C THR A 17 -11.34 4.09 2.34
N ALA A 18 -11.50 3.98 3.65
CA ALA A 18 -12.59 4.58 4.41
C ALA A 18 -12.01 5.27 5.64
N LYS A 19 -12.56 6.42 6.03
CA LYS A 19 -12.20 7.13 7.25
C LYS A 19 -13.28 6.88 8.30
N VAL A 20 -12.88 6.41 9.47
CA VAL A 20 -13.76 6.17 10.61
C VAL A 20 -13.32 7.08 11.75
N ASN A 21 -14.25 7.88 12.25
CA ASN A 21 -14.04 8.69 13.45
C ASN A 21 -14.74 8.01 14.63
N THR A 22 -14.01 7.71 15.69
CA THR A 22 -14.55 7.10 16.90
C THR A 22 -14.66 8.15 18.00
N TYR A 23 -15.80 8.14 18.70
CA TYR A 23 -16.10 9.08 19.78
C TYR A 23 -16.54 8.30 21.03
N TRP A 24 -16.35 8.90 22.19
CA TRP A 24 -16.89 8.43 23.45
C TRP A 24 -17.49 9.60 24.22
N CYS A 25 -18.48 9.32 25.08
CA CYS A 25 -19.18 10.34 25.84
C CYS A 25 -18.69 10.35 27.29
N ALA A 26 -18.42 11.54 27.81
CA ALA A 26 -18.14 11.80 29.22
C ALA A 26 -19.21 12.72 29.79
N ILE A 27 -19.50 12.58 31.09
CA ILE A 27 -20.36 13.52 31.81
C ILE A 27 -19.54 14.78 32.11
N ASP A 28 -20.07 15.94 31.74
CA ASP A 28 -19.43 17.24 31.98
C ASP A 28 -19.69 17.78 33.40
N ARG A 29 -20.84 17.43 34.00
CA ARG A 29 -21.23 17.88 35.34
C ARG A 29 -21.81 16.73 36.16
N GLN A 30 -23.14 16.66 36.20
CA GLN A 30 -23.87 15.70 36.98
C GLN A 30 -25.01 15.19 36.13
N ALA A 31 -25.15 13.87 36.08
CA ALA A 31 -26.24 13.21 35.41
C ALA A 31 -27.18 12.61 36.46
N PRO A 32 -28.45 12.38 36.13
CA PRO A 32 -29.37 11.66 37.01
C PRO A 32 -28.83 10.27 37.36
N ASP A 33 -29.18 9.77 38.54
CA ASP A 33 -28.90 8.38 38.90
C ASP A 33 -29.52 7.41 37.86
N ASN A 34 -28.84 6.30 37.59
CA ASN A 34 -29.22 5.31 36.56
C ASN A 34 -29.24 5.83 35.12
N SER A 35 -28.51 6.92 34.84
CA SER A 35 -28.21 7.33 33.47
C SER A 35 -26.90 6.69 32.99
N GLY A 36 -26.83 6.37 31.69
CA GLY A 36 -25.63 5.84 31.05
C GLY A 36 -25.60 4.32 30.90
N TYR A 37 -24.39 3.76 30.91
CA TYR A 37 -24.14 2.34 30.73
C TYR A 37 -23.10 1.85 31.73
N LEU A 38 -23.30 0.64 32.23
CA LEU A 38 -22.29 -0.14 32.94
C LEU A 38 -21.23 -0.62 31.96
N PHE A 39 -19.98 -0.63 32.40
CA PHE A 39 -18.85 -1.10 31.61
C PHE A 39 -18.39 -2.48 32.10
N GLY A 40 -18.31 -3.44 31.17
CA GLY A 40 -18.01 -4.85 31.43
C GLY A 40 -16.73 -5.31 30.76
N GLY A 41 -15.77 -4.40 30.54
CA GLY A 41 -14.49 -4.69 29.91
C GLY A 41 -14.52 -4.62 28.38
N ILE A 42 -13.37 -4.95 27.78
CA ILE A 42 -13.10 -4.84 26.35
C ILE A 42 -12.38 -6.10 25.88
N TYR A 43 -12.70 -6.58 24.68
CA TYR A 43 -11.95 -7.66 24.03
C TYR A 43 -11.75 -7.36 22.54
N GLY A 44 -10.84 -8.10 21.92
CA GLY A 44 -10.57 -7.99 20.49
C GLY A 44 -9.82 -9.22 19.95
N PRO A 45 -9.26 -9.11 18.74
CA PRO A 45 -8.52 -10.23 18.11
C PRO A 45 -7.32 -10.70 18.94
N SER A 46 -6.60 -9.77 19.58
CA SER A 46 -5.39 -10.05 20.37
C SER A 46 -5.55 -9.72 21.86
N LEU A 47 -6.74 -9.29 22.28
CA LEU A 47 -7.04 -8.87 23.65
C LEU A 47 -8.19 -9.72 24.22
N LEU A 48 -7.96 -10.34 25.37
CA LEU A 48 -9.01 -11.01 26.14
C LEU A 48 -9.66 -10.01 27.09
N ASN A 49 -10.96 -10.14 27.32
CA ASN A 49 -11.63 -9.36 28.36
C ASN A 49 -11.09 -9.80 29.72
N PRO A 50 -10.51 -8.90 30.53
CA PRO A 50 -9.94 -9.27 31.83
C PRO A 50 -10.96 -9.84 32.83
N ILE A 51 -12.25 -9.55 32.64
CA ILE A 51 -13.35 -10.00 33.51
C ILE A 51 -13.72 -11.46 33.21
N THR A 52 -13.92 -11.79 31.93
CA THR A 52 -14.33 -13.14 31.51
C THR A 52 -13.14 -14.04 31.20
N LYS A 53 -11.94 -13.47 31.04
CA LYS A 53 -10.72 -14.12 30.55
C LYS A 53 -10.91 -14.76 29.16
N THR A 54 -11.89 -14.30 28.39
CA THR A 54 -12.24 -14.79 27.05
C THR A 54 -12.50 -13.62 26.09
N LYS A 55 -12.75 -13.93 24.81
CA LYS A 55 -13.19 -12.95 23.79
C LYS A 55 -14.72 -12.78 23.81
N SER A 56 -15.30 -12.55 24.99
CA SER A 56 -16.74 -12.39 25.16
C SER A 56 -17.07 -11.40 26.27
N CYS A 57 -18.30 -10.90 26.23
CA CYS A 57 -18.84 -10.08 27.31
C CYS A 57 -19.26 -10.92 28.52
N PRO A 58 -19.27 -10.34 29.74
CA PRO A 58 -19.89 -10.95 30.91
C PRO A 58 -21.39 -11.15 30.72
N LEU A 59 -22.01 -11.91 31.63
CA LEU A 59 -23.46 -12.08 31.64
C LEU A 59 -24.16 -10.71 31.75
N TYR A 60 -25.26 -10.55 31.01
CA TYR A 60 -26.06 -9.31 30.94
C TYR A 60 -25.38 -8.11 30.29
N PHE A 61 -24.23 -8.30 29.63
CA PHE A 61 -23.58 -7.28 28.80
C PHE A 61 -23.70 -7.62 27.32
N PHE A 62 -23.86 -6.60 26.48
CA PHE A 62 -23.84 -6.75 25.03
C PHE A 62 -22.60 -6.07 24.43
N PRO A 63 -22.03 -6.63 23.34
CA PRO A 63 -20.83 -6.10 22.73
C PRO A 63 -21.15 -4.96 21.75
N VAL A 64 -20.38 -3.87 21.80
CA VAL A 64 -20.45 -2.73 20.88
C VAL A 64 -19.10 -2.56 20.19
N LYS A 65 -19.10 -2.45 18.87
CA LYS A 65 -17.88 -2.26 18.08
C LYS A 65 -17.33 -0.85 18.29
N PHE A 66 -16.06 -0.74 18.69
CA PHE A 66 -15.43 0.55 19.03
C PHE A 66 -14.44 1.05 17.97
N LEU A 67 -13.59 0.16 17.47
CA LEU A 67 -12.58 0.47 16.46
C LEU A 67 -12.71 -0.49 15.26
N SER A 68 -12.05 -0.11 14.16
CA SER A 68 -12.13 -0.86 12.89
C SER A 68 -11.33 -2.15 12.90
N ASP A 69 -10.42 -2.30 13.85
CA ASP A 69 -9.58 -3.47 14.13
C ASP A 69 -10.33 -4.65 14.78
N GLY A 70 -11.63 -4.50 15.05
CA GLY A 70 -12.46 -5.56 15.63
C GLY A 70 -12.52 -5.56 17.15
N LEU A 71 -12.13 -4.46 17.81
CA LEU A 71 -12.36 -4.27 19.23
C LEU A 71 -13.84 -4.10 19.57
N MET A 72 -14.24 -4.79 20.65
CA MET A 72 -15.58 -4.82 21.19
C MET A 72 -15.57 -4.34 22.64
N ILE A 73 -16.39 -3.34 22.95
CA ILE A 73 -16.65 -2.87 24.31
C ILE A 73 -17.91 -3.54 24.83
N CYS A 74 -17.86 -4.09 26.04
CA CYS A 74 -19.02 -4.67 26.70
C CYS A 74 -19.74 -3.61 27.52
N VAL A 75 -20.99 -3.34 27.18
CA VAL A 75 -21.85 -2.39 27.90
C VAL A 75 -23.15 -3.04 28.33
N SER A 76 -23.75 -2.52 29.40
CA SER A 76 -25.08 -2.94 29.86
C SER A 76 -25.85 -1.75 30.41
N ASN A 77 -27.16 -1.75 30.21
CA ASN A 77 -28.11 -0.84 30.88
C ASN A 77 -28.97 -1.57 31.93
N ASP A 78 -28.66 -2.84 32.21
CA ASP A 78 -29.32 -3.63 33.27
C ASP A 78 -28.55 -3.46 34.58
N TYR A 79 -28.95 -2.45 35.36
CA TYR A 79 -28.32 -2.12 36.64
C TYR A 79 -28.61 -3.16 37.74
N GLU A 80 -29.59 -4.04 37.55
CA GLU A 80 -29.93 -5.06 38.56
C GLU A 80 -29.06 -6.30 38.39
N MET A 81 -28.99 -6.83 37.16
CA MET A 81 -28.33 -8.10 36.88
C MET A 81 -26.85 -7.94 36.51
N ALA A 82 -26.48 -6.82 35.86
CA ALA A 82 -25.13 -6.66 35.32
C ALA A 82 -24.12 -6.05 36.31
N THR A 83 -24.60 -5.44 37.42
CA THR A 83 -23.75 -4.76 38.41
C THR A 83 -22.68 -5.68 39.02
N ALA A 84 -22.95 -6.97 39.16
CA ALA A 84 -22.00 -7.95 39.70
C ALA A 84 -20.70 -8.07 38.87
N TYR A 85 -20.75 -7.77 37.57
CA TYR A 85 -19.60 -7.81 36.66
C TYR A 85 -19.20 -6.42 36.14
N ALA A 86 -19.86 -5.37 36.61
CA ALA A 86 -19.56 -4.00 36.21
C ALA A 86 -18.28 -3.53 36.90
N VAL A 87 -17.44 -2.83 36.15
CA VAL A 87 -16.19 -2.27 36.67
C VAL A 87 -16.18 -0.76 36.51
N PRO A 88 -15.69 0.00 37.50
CA PRO A 88 -15.67 1.46 37.39
C PRO A 88 -14.81 1.90 36.22
N PHE A 89 -15.38 2.75 35.36
CA PHE A 89 -14.78 3.23 34.14
C PHE A 89 -14.36 4.69 34.29
N GLY A 90 -13.10 5.00 33.95
CA GLY A 90 -12.49 6.32 34.14
C GLY A 90 -12.21 7.07 32.85
N GLY A 91 -12.75 6.63 31.71
CA GLY A 91 -12.60 7.29 30.42
C GLY A 91 -11.58 6.64 29.47
N PHE A 92 -11.64 7.10 28.22
CA PHE A 92 -10.67 6.76 27.16
C PHE A 92 -9.77 7.96 26.86
N PHE A 93 -8.56 7.68 26.36
CA PHE A 93 -7.67 8.67 25.76
C PHE A 93 -6.75 8.01 24.72
N SER A 94 -6.16 8.81 23.84
CA SER A 94 -5.28 8.33 22.78
C SER A 94 -4.13 9.30 22.53
N CYS A 95 -3.27 8.97 21.56
CA CYS A 95 -2.22 9.86 21.07
C CYS A 95 -2.78 11.18 20.48
N GLU A 96 -4.06 11.21 20.09
CA GLU A 96 -4.73 12.37 19.48
C GLU A 96 -5.76 13.06 20.38
N SER A 97 -6.28 12.36 21.41
CA SER A 97 -7.37 12.86 22.25
C SER A 97 -7.10 12.67 23.75
N SER A 98 -7.51 13.65 24.56
CA SER A 98 -7.36 13.65 26.01
C SER A 98 -8.55 13.05 26.74
N ASN A 99 -8.37 12.72 28.02
CA ASN A 99 -9.46 12.26 28.88
C ASN A 99 -10.11 13.44 29.63
N GLN A 100 -11.39 13.72 29.34
CA GLN A 100 -12.13 14.79 30.02
C GLN A 100 -12.28 14.54 31.52
N MET A 101 -12.44 13.27 31.94
CA MET A 101 -12.57 12.89 33.35
C MET A 101 -11.27 13.10 34.15
N ALA A 102 -10.14 13.32 33.47
CA ALA A 102 -8.85 13.63 34.07
C ALA A 102 -8.44 15.11 33.88
N GLY A 103 -9.41 16.00 33.64
CA GLY A 103 -9.15 17.42 33.41
C GLY A 103 -8.54 17.70 32.04
N ASN A 104 -8.99 16.99 31.00
CA ASN A 104 -8.46 17.09 29.63
C ASN A 104 -6.97 16.78 29.52
N GLN A 105 -6.48 15.83 30.31
CA GLN A 105 -5.11 15.34 30.26
C GLN A 105 -5.07 13.92 29.70
N ARG A 106 -3.95 13.52 29.07
CA ARG A 106 -3.73 12.15 28.58
C ARG A 106 -3.29 11.23 29.72
N ARG A 107 -4.15 11.09 30.72
CA ARG A 107 -3.93 10.24 31.90
C ARG A 107 -5.25 9.74 32.46
N CYS A 108 -5.15 8.84 33.41
CA CYS A 108 -6.31 8.42 34.20
C CYS A 108 -6.61 9.40 35.35
N PRO A 109 -7.88 9.50 35.76
CA PRO A 109 -8.25 10.19 37.00
C PRO A 109 -7.57 9.54 38.21
N ALA A 110 -7.55 10.26 39.34
CA ALA A 110 -7.05 9.69 40.59
C ALA A 110 -7.79 8.40 40.94
N GLN A 111 -7.08 7.40 41.47
CA GLN A 111 -7.59 6.05 41.80
C GLN A 111 -7.87 5.14 40.59
N PHE A 112 -7.64 5.58 39.37
CA PHE A 112 -7.72 4.75 38.17
C PHE A 112 -6.33 4.43 37.60
N SER A 113 -6.18 3.24 37.04
CA SER A 113 -4.97 2.81 36.34
C SER A 113 -5.22 2.72 34.82
N GLN A 114 -4.18 3.01 34.05
CA GLN A 114 -4.23 2.97 32.59
C GLN A 114 -3.98 1.56 32.05
N HIS A 115 -4.71 1.19 31.03
CA HIS A 115 -4.57 -0.09 30.33
C HIS A 115 -4.60 0.16 28.83
N LEU A 116 -3.74 -0.56 28.09
CA LEU A 116 -3.69 -0.47 26.64
C LEU A 116 -4.87 -1.27 26.05
N VAL A 117 -5.65 -0.64 25.17
CA VAL A 117 -6.72 -1.31 24.41
C VAL A 117 -6.17 -1.88 23.11
N ALA A 118 -5.57 -1.00 22.29
CA ALA A 118 -4.94 -1.34 21.02
C ALA A 118 -4.00 -0.22 20.56
N ILE A 119 -3.24 -0.54 19.52
CA ILE A 119 -2.47 0.40 18.73
C ILE A 119 -3.11 0.39 17.33
N SER A 120 -3.83 1.45 16.98
CA SER A 120 -4.48 1.59 15.68
C SER A 120 -3.65 2.53 14.80
N ASP A 121 -3.10 2.01 13.70
CA ASP A 121 -2.25 2.76 12.77
C ASP A 121 -1.10 3.54 13.45
N GLY A 122 -0.52 2.94 14.49
CA GLY A 122 0.57 3.54 15.26
C GLY A 122 0.14 4.50 16.38
N CYS A 123 -1.16 4.75 16.54
CA CYS A 123 -1.71 5.52 17.66
C CYS A 123 -2.19 4.59 18.78
N GLU A 124 -1.67 4.78 19.99
CA GLU A 124 -2.15 4.06 21.16
C GLU A 124 -3.52 4.57 21.62
N VAL A 125 -4.40 3.64 21.99
CA VAL A 125 -5.68 3.92 22.62
C VAL A 125 -5.70 3.25 23.98
N LEU A 126 -5.89 4.06 25.03
CA LEU A 126 -5.89 3.63 26.42
C LEU A 126 -7.24 3.89 27.08
N TYR A 127 -7.50 3.11 28.12
CA TYR A 127 -8.67 3.26 28.97
C TYR A 127 -8.29 3.18 30.44
N CYS A 128 -9.18 3.71 31.27
CA CYS A 128 -8.99 3.79 32.70
C CYS A 128 -10.02 2.92 33.42
N VAL A 129 -9.54 2.09 34.33
CA VAL A 129 -10.38 1.35 35.30
C VAL A 129 -9.85 1.53 36.71
N GLN A 130 -10.68 1.22 37.71
CA GLN A 130 -10.25 1.31 39.11
C GLN A 130 -8.94 0.56 39.35
N SER A 131 -8.02 1.21 40.08
CA SER A 131 -6.72 0.64 40.40
C SER A 131 -6.87 -0.63 41.24
N GLY A 132 -6.00 -1.61 41.01
CA GLY A 132 -6.03 -2.90 41.73
C GLY A 132 -7.04 -3.91 41.18
N LEU A 133 -7.93 -3.50 40.28
CA LEU A 133 -8.98 -4.37 39.73
C LEU A 133 -8.44 -5.46 38.80
N PHE A 134 -7.38 -5.17 38.04
CA PHE A 134 -6.74 -6.11 37.10
C PHE A 134 -5.31 -6.48 37.50
N THR A 135 -4.95 -6.30 38.78
CA THR A 135 -3.62 -6.64 39.28
C THR A 135 -3.58 -8.09 39.76
N ASP A 136 -3.63 -9.04 38.82
CA ASP A 136 -3.38 -10.47 39.12
C ASP A 136 -1.87 -10.75 39.36
N GLY A 137 -1.03 -9.71 39.46
CA GLY A 137 0.42 -9.83 39.72
C GLY A 137 1.23 -10.40 38.55
N GLN A 138 0.59 -10.82 37.47
CA GLN A 138 1.26 -11.35 36.28
C GLN A 138 1.72 -10.21 35.38
N LEU A 139 3.02 -10.18 35.07
CA LEU A 139 3.56 -9.26 34.08
C LEU A 139 2.95 -9.57 32.72
N LEU A 140 2.41 -8.55 32.06
CA LEU A 140 1.94 -8.69 30.69
C LEU A 140 3.14 -9.02 29.78
N PRO A 141 2.97 -9.96 28.83
CA PRO A 141 4.02 -10.26 27.88
C PRO A 141 4.37 -9.02 27.06
N ILE A 142 5.67 -8.82 26.82
CA ILE A 142 6.17 -7.69 26.02
C ILE A 142 5.64 -7.84 24.60
N GLN A 143 4.93 -6.82 24.11
CA GLN A 143 4.57 -6.74 22.70
C GLN A 143 5.77 -6.23 21.90
N LEU A 144 6.26 -7.07 20.99
CA LEU A 144 7.36 -6.72 20.09
C LEU A 144 6.82 -6.13 18.79
N PRO A 145 7.54 -5.21 18.15
CA PRO A 145 7.19 -4.70 16.84
C PRO A 145 7.18 -5.84 15.78
N PRO A 146 6.42 -5.69 14.68
CA PRO A 146 5.70 -4.48 14.26
C PRO A 146 4.30 -4.33 14.89
N PHE A 147 3.93 -3.09 15.23
CA PHE A 147 2.61 -2.74 15.79
C PHE A 147 1.60 -2.29 14.73
N THR A 148 2.01 -2.26 13.46
CA THR A 148 1.19 -1.87 12.32
C THR A 148 1.19 -2.98 11.28
N LEU A 149 0.07 -3.11 10.58
CA LEU A 149 0.00 -4.01 9.43
C LEU A 149 0.77 -3.40 8.26
N PRO A 150 1.41 -4.24 7.42
CA PRO A 150 2.02 -3.76 6.19
C PRO A 150 0.96 -3.10 5.29
N PRO A 151 1.31 -2.02 4.58
CA PRO A 151 0.35 -1.28 3.76
C PRO A 151 -0.19 -2.14 2.62
N MET A 152 -1.47 -1.93 2.28
CA MET A 152 -2.09 -2.62 1.15
C MET A 152 -1.60 -2.03 -0.17
N ILE A 153 -1.38 -2.91 -1.15
CA ILE A 153 -0.86 -2.57 -2.47
C ILE A 153 -1.93 -2.89 -3.52
N SER A 154 -2.30 -1.89 -4.32
CA SER A 154 -3.08 -2.09 -5.55
C SER A 154 -2.18 -2.28 -6.76
N THR A 155 -2.56 -3.22 -7.63
CA THR A 155 -1.86 -3.54 -8.88
C THR A 155 -2.87 -3.54 -10.03
N MET A 156 -2.50 -2.87 -11.13
CA MET A 156 -3.30 -2.85 -12.35
C MET A 156 -2.56 -3.54 -13.50
N GLY A 157 -3.28 -4.42 -14.22
CA GLY A 157 -2.77 -5.16 -15.37
C GLY A 157 -1.96 -6.42 -15.04
N THR A 158 -1.71 -7.23 -16.07
CA THR A 158 -1.00 -8.52 -16.00
C THR A 158 0.52 -8.40 -15.83
N MET A 159 1.07 -7.18 -15.88
CA MET A 159 2.52 -6.92 -15.87
C MET A 159 2.94 -5.73 -14.99
N SER A 160 2.28 -5.53 -13.85
CA SER A 160 2.67 -4.57 -12.80
C SER A 160 3.04 -3.17 -13.31
N THR A 161 2.28 -2.66 -14.28
CA THR A 161 2.57 -1.36 -14.91
C THR A 161 2.36 -0.21 -13.94
N VAL A 162 1.48 -0.38 -12.95
CA VAL A 162 1.29 0.57 -11.87
C VAL A 162 1.09 -0.18 -10.55
N VAL A 163 1.90 0.20 -9.55
CA VAL A 163 1.82 -0.28 -8.16
C VAL A 163 1.50 0.93 -7.29
N VAL A 164 0.42 0.86 -6.53
CA VAL A 164 0.05 1.92 -5.57
C VAL A 164 0.00 1.34 -4.17
N MET A 165 0.80 1.91 -3.27
CA MET A 165 0.83 1.57 -1.85
C MET A 165 0.14 2.68 -1.07
N SER A 166 -0.76 2.37 -0.14
CA SER A 166 -1.47 3.38 0.65
C SER A 166 -1.28 3.13 2.15
N GLU A 167 -0.89 4.16 2.90
CA GLU A 167 -0.64 4.13 4.35
C GLU A 167 -1.00 5.48 4.98
N GLY A 168 -1.76 5.49 6.08
CA GLY A 168 -1.95 6.71 6.90
C GLY A 168 -2.46 7.94 6.15
N GLY A 169 -3.32 7.76 5.14
CA GLY A 169 -3.84 8.86 4.31
C GLY A 169 -2.88 9.37 3.23
N ARG A 170 -1.76 8.67 2.99
CA ARG A 170 -0.80 8.93 1.92
C ARG A 170 -0.79 7.77 0.93
N SER A 171 -0.50 8.06 -0.34
CA SER A 171 -0.37 7.03 -1.39
C SER A 171 0.96 7.20 -2.12
N TRP A 172 1.65 6.10 -2.38
CA TRP A 172 2.86 6.06 -3.19
C TRP A 172 2.57 5.31 -4.48
N VAL A 173 2.87 5.93 -5.61
CA VAL A 173 2.68 5.35 -6.94
C VAL A 173 4.04 4.99 -7.51
N ARG A 174 4.15 3.81 -8.11
CA ARG A 174 5.31 3.35 -8.87
C ARG A 174 4.85 2.86 -10.23
N VAL A 175 5.51 3.32 -11.29
CA VAL A 175 5.08 3.08 -12.68
C VAL A 175 6.14 2.32 -13.47
N GLY A 176 5.78 1.18 -14.04
CA GLY A 176 6.64 0.38 -14.92
C GLY A 176 8.00 0.03 -14.31
N GLN A 177 9.05 0.02 -15.13
CA GLN A 177 10.43 -0.28 -14.69
C GLN A 177 11.10 0.87 -13.92
N SER A 178 10.44 2.02 -13.73
CA SER A 178 11.09 3.27 -13.26
C SER A 178 11.70 3.20 -11.85
N LYS A 179 11.49 2.12 -11.08
CA LYS A 179 12.00 1.87 -9.70
C LYS A 179 11.82 3.02 -8.70
N THR A 180 11.13 4.09 -9.06
CA THR A 180 10.99 5.32 -8.27
C THR A 180 9.57 5.42 -7.76
N TRP A 181 9.45 5.76 -6.48
CA TRP A 181 8.20 5.93 -5.78
C TRP A 181 7.87 7.42 -5.71
N THR A 182 6.69 7.80 -6.18
CA THR A 182 6.18 9.17 -6.08
C THR A 182 5.07 9.23 -5.05
N LEU A 183 5.18 10.16 -4.09
CA LEU A 183 4.15 10.42 -3.09
C LEU A 183 3.01 11.24 -3.73
N VAL A 184 1.78 10.80 -3.52
CA VAL A 184 0.55 11.37 -4.07
C VAL A 184 -0.53 11.36 -2.98
N LYS A 185 -1.44 12.32 -3.02
CA LYS A 185 -2.63 12.27 -2.16
C LYS A 185 -3.62 11.23 -2.68
N PRO A 186 -4.39 10.54 -1.82
CA PRO A 186 -5.34 9.50 -2.24
C PRO A 186 -6.34 9.96 -3.30
N GLU A 187 -6.80 11.21 -3.22
CA GLU A 187 -7.72 11.83 -4.18
C GLU A 187 -7.12 11.96 -5.58
N ASP A 188 -5.83 12.28 -5.68
CA ASP A 188 -5.13 12.58 -6.93
C ASP A 188 -4.61 11.30 -7.62
N VAL A 189 -4.66 10.15 -6.94
CA VAL A 189 -4.19 8.86 -7.48
C VAL A 189 -4.89 8.52 -8.80
N LYS A 190 -6.21 8.77 -8.90
CA LYS A 190 -6.97 8.48 -10.13
C LYS A 190 -6.49 9.32 -11.31
N ASP A 191 -6.16 10.58 -11.08
CA ASP A 191 -5.73 11.50 -12.12
C ASP A 191 -4.29 11.21 -12.55
N VAL A 192 -3.42 10.90 -11.60
CA VAL A 192 -2.06 10.43 -11.87
C VAL A 192 -2.10 9.13 -12.68
N VAL A 193 -2.88 8.12 -12.26
CA VAL A 193 -3.01 6.84 -13.00
C VAL A 193 -3.62 7.05 -14.40
N ARG A 194 -4.56 7.98 -14.56
CA ARG A 194 -5.14 8.31 -15.88
C ARG A 194 -4.14 8.96 -16.81
N GLN A 195 -3.38 9.96 -16.34
CA GLN A 195 -2.31 10.59 -17.11
C GLN A 195 -1.21 9.58 -17.51
N LEU A 196 -1.07 8.52 -16.72
CA LEU A 196 -0.10 7.45 -16.92
C LEU A 196 -0.64 6.23 -17.69
N HIS A 197 -1.86 6.27 -18.25
CA HIS A 197 -2.20 5.40 -19.40
C HIS A 197 -1.35 5.87 -20.59
N LEU A 198 -0.06 5.55 -20.49
CA LEU A 198 0.85 5.46 -21.61
C LEU A 198 0.16 4.53 -22.60
N ASP A 199 -0.11 5.06 -23.79
CA ASP A 199 -0.51 4.27 -24.94
C ASP A 199 0.22 2.93 -24.90
N PRO A 200 -0.48 1.79 -25.06
CA PRO A 200 0.19 0.57 -25.42
C PRO A 200 0.73 0.80 -26.83
N GLY A 201 1.86 1.50 -26.92
CA GLY A 201 2.68 1.61 -28.09
C GLY A 201 3.13 0.20 -28.38
N GLU A 202 2.31 -0.49 -29.18
CA GLU A 202 2.64 -1.68 -29.92
C GLU A 202 4.03 -1.49 -30.54
N MET A 203 5.06 -2.02 -29.88
CA MET A 203 6.19 -2.52 -30.63
C MET A 203 5.72 -3.84 -31.24
N THR A 204 4.93 -3.74 -32.30
CA THR A 204 4.59 -4.88 -33.14
C THR A 204 5.89 -5.51 -33.61
N ALA A 205 6.02 -6.82 -33.41
CA ALA A 205 7.14 -7.64 -33.85
C ALA A 205 7.45 -7.49 -35.36
N GLY A 206 6.56 -6.86 -36.14
CA GLY A 206 6.76 -6.50 -37.55
C GLY A 206 7.81 -5.40 -37.80
N SER A 207 8.13 -4.54 -36.81
CA SER A 207 9.12 -3.46 -36.99
C SER A 207 10.57 -3.95 -36.91
N ILE A 208 10.82 -5.07 -36.24
CA ILE A 208 12.17 -5.64 -36.04
C ILE A 208 12.63 -6.44 -37.27
N ALA A 209 11.68 -6.99 -38.05
CA ALA A 209 12.01 -7.70 -39.29
C ALA A 209 12.46 -6.75 -40.42
N GLY A 210 11.86 -5.56 -40.55
CA GLY A 210 12.13 -4.63 -41.66
C GLY A 210 13.55 -4.03 -41.68
N LEU A 211 14.12 -3.74 -40.51
CA LEU A 211 15.47 -3.17 -40.40
C LEU A 211 16.59 -4.19 -40.69
N SER A 212 16.31 -5.47 -40.44
CA SER A 212 17.27 -6.56 -40.62
C SER A 212 17.56 -6.84 -42.11
N PHE A 213 16.52 -6.88 -42.94
CA PHE A 213 16.66 -7.17 -44.38
C PHE A 213 17.19 -5.98 -45.18
N GLY A 214 16.86 -4.74 -44.78
CA GLY A 214 17.36 -3.54 -45.45
C GLY A 214 18.88 -3.36 -45.35
N ILE A 215 19.46 -3.63 -44.18
CA ILE A 215 20.91 -3.51 -43.94
C ILE A 215 21.69 -4.58 -44.71
N ILE A 216 21.19 -5.83 -44.71
CA ILE A 216 21.83 -6.93 -45.44
C ILE A 216 21.80 -6.67 -46.96
N GLY A 217 20.66 -6.19 -47.49
CA GLY A 217 20.54 -5.83 -48.91
C GLY A 217 21.50 -4.71 -49.32
N LEU A 218 21.65 -3.67 -48.50
CA LEU A 218 22.55 -2.55 -48.78
C LEU A 218 24.03 -2.98 -48.77
N LEU A 219 24.43 -3.84 -47.83
CA LEU A 219 25.81 -4.35 -47.74
C LEU A 219 26.19 -5.23 -48.94
N VAL A 220 25.25 -6.05 -49.43
CA VAL A 220 25.47 -6.88 -50.64
C VAL A 220 25.63 -5.99 -51.87
N LEU A 221 24.80 -4.95 -52.03
CA LEU A 221 24.92 -4.01 -53.15
C LEU A 221 26.26 -3.25 -53.14
N LEU A 222 26.74 -2.83 -51.97
CA LEU A 222 28.04 -2.18 -51.84
C LEU A 222 29.21 -3.13 -52.17
N ALA A 223 29.12 -4.39 -51.75
CA ALA A 223 30.14 -5.40 -52.06
C ALA A 223 30.21 -5.69 -53.56
N VAL A 224 29.06 -5.85 -54.22
CA VAL A 224 28.98 -6.08 -55.68
C VAL A 224 29.47 -4.86 -56.46
N GLY A 225 29.06 -3.65 -56.06
CA GLY A 225 29.53 -2.39 -56.67
C GLY A 225 31.05 -2.22 -56.53
N GLY A 226 31.60 -2.51 -55.35
CA GLY A 226 33.05 -2.50 -55.11
C GLY A 226 33.79 -3.51 -55.99
N MET A 227 33.26 -4.73 -56.13
CA MET A 227 33.88 -5.77 -56.95
C MET A 227 33.88 -5.41 -58.45
N LEU A 228 32.80 -4.80 -58.95
CA LEU A 228 32.71 -4.30 -60.33
C LEU A 228 33.68 -3.13 -60.57
N LEU A 229 33.82 -2.21 -59.63
CA LEU A 229 34.79 -1.12 -59.70
C LEU A 229 36.23 -1.62 -59.70
N VAL A 230 36.55 -2.62 -58.88
CA VAL A 230 37.88 -3.25 -58.87
C VAL A 230 38.14 -4.00 -60.17
N ARG A 231 37.15 -4.73 -60.71
CA ARG A 231 37.26 -5.38 -62.02
C ARG A 231 37.48 -4.37 -63.15
N ARG A 232 36.73 -3.27 -63.19
CA ARG A 232 36.95 -2.17 -64.14
C ARG A 232 38.32 -1.54 -63.98
N LYS A 233 38.77 -1.23 -62.76
CA LYS A 233 40.12 -0.69 -62.51
C LYS A 233 41.24 -1.67 -62.88
N ARG A 234 41.02 -2.98 -62.77
CA ARG A 234 41.99 -4.01 -63.20
C ARG A 234 41.99 -4.17 -64.73
N ALA A 235 40.85 -4.07 -65.39
CA ALA A 235 40.76 -4.06 -66.84
C ALA A 235 41.44 -2.82 -67.45
N MET A 236 41.13 -1.63 -66.94
CA MET A 236 41.79 -0.38 -67.36
C MET A 236 43.31 -0.40 -67.09
N ARG A 237 43.76 -1.00 -65.98
CA ARG A 237 45.20 -1.18 -65.72
C ARG A 237 45.87 -2.20 -66.64
N ARG A 238 45.13 -3.16 -67.20
CA ARG A 238 45.65 -4.10 -68.20
C ARG A 238 45.78 -3.40 -69.56
N GLU A 239 44.78 -2.63 -69.98
CA GLU A 239 44.88 -1.82 -71.21
C GLU A 239 45.97 -0.75 -71.13
N MET A 240 46.14 -0.08 -69.98
CA MET A 240 47.24 0.87 -69.77
C MET A 240 48.62 0.21 -69.67
N ALA A 241 48.69 -1.08 -69.31
CA ALA A 241 49.95 -1.83 -69.29
C ALA A 241 50.34 -2.32 -70.69
N GLU A 242 49.38 -2.65 -71.56
CA GLU A 242 49.65 -2.94 -72.99
C GLU A 242 50.12 -1.68 -73.74
N LEU A 243 49.55 -0.51 -73.46
CA LEU A 243 50.01 0.78 -74.01
C LEU A 243 51.38 1.24 -73.51
N LEU A 244 51.85 0.74 -72.35
CA LEU A 244 53.18 1.07 -71.82
C LEU A 244 54.30 0.17 -72.37
N VAL A 245 53.95 -0.95 -73.01
CA VAL A 245 54.90 -1.88 -73.65
C VAL A 245 55.24 -1.47 -75.09
N GLU A 246 54.40 -0.65 -75.75
CA GLU A 246 54.70 -0.09 -77.08
C GLU A 246 55.62 1.15 -77.07
N LEU A 247 56.03 1.66 -75.90
CA LEU A 247 56.80 2.92 -75.77
C LEU A 247 58.25 2.77 -75.28
N LEU A 248 58.83 1.57 -75.34
CA LEU A 248 60.27 1.40 -75.11
C LEU A 248 60.96 0.83 -76.36
N PRO A 249 61.60 1.70 -77.17
CA PRO A 249 62.43 1.27 -78.29
C PRO A 249 63.75 0.67 -77.80
N GLU A 250 64.29 -0.22 -78.63
CA GLU A 250 65.61 -0.87 -78.55
C GLU A 250 66.72 0.00 -77.94
N ARG A 251 67.62 -0.61 -77.16
CA ARG A 251 69.07 -0.40 -77.35
C ARG A 251 69.95 -1.39 -76.57
N LEU A 252 70.84 -1.99 -77.37
CA LEU A 252 72.12 -2.67 -77.13
C LEU A 252 72.12 -3.98 -76.33
#